data_AF-A0A7W7KF74-F1
#
_entry.id   AF-A0A7W7KF74-F1
#
_cell.length_a   1.000
_cell.length_b   1.000
_cell.length_c   1.000
_cell.angle_alpha   90.00
_cell.angle_beta   90.00
_cell.angle_gamma   90.00
#
_symmetry.space_group_name_H-M   'P 1'
#
loop_
_entity.id
_entity.type
_entity.pdbx_description
1 polymer ?
#
loop_
_entity_poly.entity_id
_entity_poly.type
_entity_poly.pdbx_seq_one_letter_code
_entity_poly.pdbx_strand_id
1 'polypeptide(L)'
;MSAQHKADRALQLKPKVGTVDAGAKIKDKARWENFAKRIQHSPAVRRRLMEKQQGRCPVCLAGVEPGETVHHVSYVHQCQFIETQSHAAPTAKRPERVVKAPPCEGCASMDRCLSYLALVHEDCHILIHIQ
;
A
#
# COMPACT_ATOMS: atom_id res chain seq x y z
N MET A 1 -2.11 -22.80 -9.54
CA MET A 1 -3.27 -21.89 -9.67
C MET A 1 -3.35 -21.42 -11.12
N SER A 2 -4.52 -21.45 -11.76
CA SER A 2 -4.63 -21.08 -13.20
C SER A 2 -4.52 -19.57 -13.43
N ALA A 3 -4.19 -19.17 -14.66
CA ALA A 3 -4.08 -17.77 -15.07
C ALA A 3 -5.38 -16.99 -14.86
N GLN A 4 -6.53 -17.62 -15.12
CA GLN A 4 -7.86 -17.03 -14.92
C GLN A 4 -8.07 -16.59 -13.47
N HIS A 5 -7.76 -17.45 -12.50
CA HIS A 5 -7.91 -17.11 -11.07
C HIS A 5 -7.02 -15.93 -10.64
N LYS A 6 -5.83 -15.78 -11.24
CA LYS A 6 -4.97 -14.61 -10.98
C LYS A 6 -5.62 -13.33 -11.51
N ALA A 7 -6.18 -13.39 -12.72
CA ALA A 7 -6.85 -12.26 -13.35
C ALA A 7 -8.07 -11.79 -12.55
N ASP A 8 -8.92 -12.72 -12.11
CA ASP A 8 -10.13 -12.42 -11.33
C ASP A 8 -9.78 -11.75 -9.99
N ARG A 9 -8.72 -12.23 -9.32
CA ARG A 9 -8.22 -11.65 -8.07
C ARG A 9 -7.58 -10.28 -8.27
N ALA A 10 -6.84 -10.09 -9.37
CA ALA A 10 -6.28 -8.79 -9.70
C ALA A 10 -7.39 -7.73 -9.91
N LEU A 11 -8.48 -8.11 -10.59
CA LEU A 11 -9.63 -7.24 -10.81
C LEU A 11 -10.28 -6.77 -9.50
N GLN A 12 -10.34 -7.64 -8.48
CA GLN A 12 -10.89 -7.30 -7.16
C GLN A 12 -10.04 -6.28 -6.40
N LEU A 13 -8.75 -6.17 -6.72
CA LEU A 13 -7.82 -5.24 -6.08
C LEU A 13 -7.69 -3.91 -6.85
N LYS A 14 -8.26 -3.80 -8.05
CA LYS A 14 -8.22 -2.56 -8.83
C LYS A 14 -8.96 -1.43 -8.10
N PRO A 15 -8.32 -0.27 -7.86
CA PRO A 15 -9.01 0.86 -7.26
C PRO A 15 -10.20 1.31 -8.12
N LYS A 16 -11.39 1.40 -7.52
CA LYS A 16 -12.60 1.89 -8.21
C LYS A 16 -12.56 3.40 -8.47
N VAL A 17 -11.81 4.14 -7.65
CA VAL A 17 -11.60 5.58 -7.79
C VAL A 17 -10.10 5.80 -7.81
N GLY A 18 -9.60 6.36 -8.90
CA GLY A 18 -8.19 6.67 -9.05
C GLY A 18 -7.71 7.75 -8.08
N THR A 19 -6.40 7.86 -7.92
CA THR A 19 -5.78 8.77 -6.95
C THR A 19 -6.19 10.23 -7.16
N VAL A 20 -6.26 10.70 -8.41
CA VAL A 20 -6.63 12.09 -8.75
C VAL A 20 -8.06 12.40 -8.30
N ASP A 21 -9.02 11.56 -8.70
CA ASP A 21 -10.43 11.74 -8.36
C ASP A 21 -10.70 11.61 -6.86
N ALA A 22 -10.00 10.69 -6.19
CA ALA A 22 -10.09 10.54 -4.73
C ALA A 22 -9.57 11.79 -4.02
N GLY A 23 -8.45 12.35 -4.47
CA GLY A 23 -7.88 13.58 -3.93
C GLY A 23 -8.78 14.80 -4.14
N ALA A 24 -9.54 14.84 -5.24
CA ALA A 24 -10.52 15.90 -5.49
C ALA A 24 -11.74 15.84 -4.55
N LYS A 25 -12.12 14.63 -4.11
CA LYS A 25 -13.27 14.40 -3.22
C LYS A 25 -12.96 14.66 -1.74
N ILE A 26 -11.67 14.73 -1.37
CA ILE A 26 -11.25 14.80 0.02
C ILE A 26 -10.80 16.21 0.40
N LYS A 27 -11.43 16.77 1.45
CA LYS A 27 -11.17 18.16 1.90
C LYS A 27 -9.81 18.32 2.58
N ASP A 28 -9.46 17.44 3.51
CA ASP A 28 -8.14 17.50 4.18
C ASP A 28 -7.10 16.76 3.34
N LYS A 29 -6.39 17.55 2.52
CA LYS A 29 -5.38 17.06 1.59
C LYS A 29 -4.13 16.52 2.30
N ALA A 30 -3.72 17.09 3.43
CA ALA A 30 -2.49 16.67 4.09
C ALA A 30 -2.63 15.23 4.64
N ARG A 31 -3.75 14.95 5.30
CA ARG A 31 -4.08 13.60 5.80
C ARG A 31 -4.30 12.61 4.67
N TRP A 32 -4.93 13.05 3.59
CA TRP A 32 -5.10 12.23 2.40
C TRP A 32 -3.77 11.88 1.76
N GLU A 33 -2.85 12.83 1.56
CA GLU A 33 -1.53 12.56 0.98
C GLU A 33 -0.70 11.60 1.82
N ASN A 34 -0.81 11.69 3.14
CA ASN A 34 -0.19 10.73 4.04
C ASN A 34 -0.66 9.30 3.77
N PHE A 35 -1.96 9.10 3.57
CA PHE A 35 -2.51 7.79 3.21
C PHE A 35 -2.21 7.41 1.75
N ALA A 36 -2.49 8.27 0.79
CA ALA A 36 -2.44 7.95 -0.64
C ALA A 36 -1.02 7.85 -1.21
N LYS A 37 -0.03 8.51 -0.61
CA LYS A 37 1.33 8.63 -1.16
C LYS A 37 2.43 8.16 -0.22
N ARG A 38 2.26 8.29 1.10
CA ARG A 38 3.36 8.10 2.07
C ARG A 38 3.24 6.82 2.90
N ILE A 39 2.04 6.30 3.13
CA ILE A 39 1.81 5.12 3.98
C ILE A 39 2.56 3.87 3.50
N GLN A 40 2.72 3.72 2.18
CA GLN A 40 3.45 2.64 1.51
C GLN A 40 4.94 2.56 1.88
N HIS A 41 5.48 3.63 2.46
CA HIS A 41 6.86 3.71 2.94
C HIS A 41 7.00 3.36 4.42
N SER A 42 5.90 3.14 5.14
CA SER A 42 5.95 2.80 6.56
C SER A 42 6.35 1.33 6.76
N PRO A 43 7.43 1.04 7.51
CA PRO A 43 7.80 -0.34 7.86
C PRO A 43 6.72 -1.06 8.68
N ALA A 44 6.05 -0.34 9.58
CA ALA A 44 4.97 -0.88 10.41
C ALA A 44 3.79 -1.36 9.53
N VAL A 45 3.42 -0.60 8.51
CA VAL A 45 2.35 -0.98 7.57
C VAL A 45 2.73 -2.23 6.78
N ARG A 46 3.97 -2.30 6.26
CA ARG A 46 4.47 -3.47 5.52
C ARG A 46 4.43 -4.74 6.38
N ARG A 47 4.97 -4.67 7.60
CA ARG A 47 4.97 -5.79 8.56
C ARG A 47 3.55 -6.26 8.85
N ARG A 48 2.63 -5.34 9.14
CA ARG A 48 1.23 -5.66 9.44
C ARG A 48 0.46 -6.21 8.24
N LEU A 49 0.73 -5.73 7.02
CA LEU A 49 0.18 -6.33 5.79
C LEU A 49 0.66 -7.77 5.61
N MET A 50 1.97 -8.00 5.79
CA MET A 50 2.55 -9.33 5.69
C MET A 50 1.94 -10.30 6.71
N GLU A 51 1.77 -9.88 7.97
CA GLU A 51 1.06 -10.64 9.01
C GLU A 51 -0.40 -10.94 8.61
N LYS A 52 -1.16 -9.90 8.25
CA LYS A 52 -2.58 -10.01 7.86
C LYS A 52 -2.79 -10.94 6.67
N GLN A 53 -1.86 -10.94 5.73
CA GLN A 53 -1.89 -11.76 4.53
C GLN A 53 -1.21 -13.13 4.71
N GLN A 54 -0.75 -13.46 5.93
CA GLN A 54 -0.02 -14.69 6.23
C GLN A 54 1.19 -14.91 5.30
N GLY A 55 1.87 -13.81 4.96
CA GLY A 55 3.03 -13.80 4.06
C GLY A 55 2.71 -14.15 2.61
N ARG A 56 1.45 -14.08 2.16
CA ARG A 56 1.05 -14.45 0.79
C ARG A 56 0.54 -13.26 -0.03
N CYS A 57 0.86 -13.24 -1.31
CA CYS A 57 0.30 -12.29 -2.25
C CYS A 57 -1.20 -12.60 -2.48
N PRO A 58 -2.12 -11.63 -2.37
CA PRO A 58 -3.54 -11.88 -2.59
C PRO A 58 -3.87 -12.21 -4.05
N VAL A 59 -3.02 -11.83 -5.01
CA VAL A 59 -3.23 -12.13 -6.43
C VAL A 59 -2.81 -13.56 -6.76
N CYS A 60 -1.56 -13.93 -6.47
CA CYS A 60 -1.00 -15.20 -6.93
C CYS A 60 -0.89 -16.30 -5.86
N LEU A 61 -1.14 -15.96 -4.59
CA LEU A 61 -1.00 -16.81 -3.40
C LEU A 61 0.42 -17.28 -3.06
N ALA A 62 1.44 -16.89 -3.85
CA ALA A 62 2.84 -17.16 -3.51
C ALA A 62 3.33 -16.25 -2.38
N GLY A 63 4.46 -16.62 -1.77
CA GLY A 63 5.08 -15.85 -0.68
C GLY A 63 5.45 -14.43 -1.12
N VAL A 64 5.23 -13.44 -0.26
CA VAL A 64 5.70 -12.05 -0.45
C VAL A 64 6.86 -11.74 0.48
N GLU A 65 7.79 -10.95 -0.01
CA GLU A 65 8.94 -10.47 0.75
C GLU A 65 8.73 -9.04 1.27
N PRO A 66 9.49 -8.58 2.28
CA PRO A 66 9.34 -7.22 2.85
C PRO A 66 9.52 -6.08 1.83
N GLY A 67 10.27 -6.32 0.76
CA GLY A 67 10.56 -5.37 -0.31
C GLY A 67 9.45 -5.17 -1.34
N GLU A 68 8.41 -5.99 -1.31
CA GLU A 68 7.33 -6.00 -2.31
C GLU A 68 6.46 -4.75 -2.29
N THR A 69 5.63 -4.58 -3.32
CA THR A 69 4.87 -3.34 -3.53
C THR A 69 3.63 -3.29 -2.63
N VAL A 70 3.47 -2.17 -1.92
CA VAL A 70 2.21 -1.86 -1.21
C VAL A 70 1.27 -1.20 -2.20
N HIS A 71 0.20 -1.90 -2.54
CA HIS A 71 -0.86 -1.51 -3.46
C HIS A 71 -2.05 -0.92 -2.71
N HIS A 72 -2.66 0.13 -3.25
CA HIS A 72 -3.91 0.67 -2.74
C HIS A 72 -5.11 0.03 -3.43
N VAL A 73 -6.01 -0.57 -2.66
CA VAL A 73 -7.31 -1.05 -3.15
C VAL A 73 -8.34 0.10 -3.19
N SER A 74 -8.10 1.15 -2.41
CA SER A 74 -8.88 2.40 -2.45
C SER A 74 -8.00 3.58 -2.05
N TYR A 75 -8.19 4.71 -2.74
CA TYR A 75 -7.58 6.01 -2.38
C TYR A 75 -8.54 6.92 -1.58
N VAL A 76 -9.80 6.51 -1.39
CA VAL A 76 -10.83 7.31 -0.69
C VAL A 76 -10.74 7.07 0.81
N HIS A 77 -9.63 7.49 1.42
CA HIS A 77 -9.39 7.40 2.85
C HIS A 77 -8.40 8.48 3.31
N GLN A 78 -8.37 8.77 4.61
CA GLN A 78 -7.51 9.79 5.20
C GLN A 78 -6.75 9.21 6.38
N CYS A 79 -5.46 9.56 6.48
CA CYS A 79 -4.64 9.19 7.62
C CYS A 79 -5.08 9.97 8.88
N GLN A 80 -5.00 9.33 10.05
CA GLN A 80 -5.19 10.02 11.33
C GLN A 80 -4.02 10.92 11.73
N PHE A 81 -2.90 10.87 11.01
CA PHE A 81 -1.74 11.73 11.25
C PHE A 81 -1.59 12.75 10.12
N ILE A 82 -1.22 13.97 10.49
CA ILE A 82 -0.74 15.00 9.54
C ILE A 82 0.78 14.94 9.48
N GLU A 83 1.41 14.62 10.60
CA GLU A 83 2.84 14.52 10.78
C GLU A 83 3.43 13.33 10.03
N THR A 84 4.72 13.43 9.73
CA THR A 84 5.51 12.37 9.12
C THR A 84 6.82 12.20 9.87
N GLN A 85 7.37 11.00 9.83
CA GLN A 85 8.70 10.68 10.31
C GLN A 85 9.55 10.13 9.16
N SER A 86 10.87 10.23 9.32
CA SER A 86 11.85 9.78 8.34
C SER A 86 12.19 8.31 8.55
N HIS A 87 12.33 7.57 7.45
CA HIS A 87 12.75 6.17 7.43
C HIS A 87 13.87 5.97 6.43
N ALA A 88 14.89 5.20 6.83
CA ALA A 88 15.91 4.73 5.89
C ALA A 88 15.26 3.76 4.87
N ALA A 89 15.50 4.02 3.59
CA ALA A 89 15.02 3.19 2.49
C ALA A 89 16.11 3.11 1.40
N PRO A 90 17.28 2.55 1.75
CA PRO A 90 18.44 2.49 0.86
C PRO A 90 18.11 1.72 -0.42
N THR A 91 18.70 2.13 -1.53
CA THR A 91 18.73 1.34 -2.77
C THR A 91 20.17 1.20 -3.25
N ALA A 92 20.45 0.25 -4.14
CA ALA A 92 21.79 0.07 -4.71
C ALA A 92 22.36 1.36 -5.32
N LYS A 93 21.49 2.21 -5.92
CA LYS A 93 21.89 3.50 -6.50
C LYS A 93 21.92 4.66 -5.49
N ARG A 94 21.27 4.50 -4.33
CA ARG A 94 21.11 5.55 -3.30
C ARG A 94 21.15 4.91 -1.90
N PRO A 95 22.35 4.58 -1.38
CA PRO A 95 22.49 3.89 -0.10
C PRO A 95 22.08 4.75 1.11
N GLU A 96 22.07 6.07 0.98
CA GLU A 96 21.63 7.00 2.04
C GLU A 96 20.19 7.49 1.86
N ARG A 97 19.40 6.84 0.98
CA ARG A 97 18.04 7.29 0.68
C ARG A 97 17.16 7.24 1.92
N VAL A 98 16.52 8.37 2.22
CA VAL A 98 15.50 8.51 3.26
C VAL A 98 14.15 8.84 2.61
N VAL A 99 13.08 8.28 3.19
CA VAL A 99 11.68 8.54 2.78
C VAL A 99 10.86 8.99 3.98
N LYS A 100 9.79 9.73 3.72
CA LYS A 100 8.83 10.15 4.76
C LYS A 100 7.62 9.24 4.77
N ALA A 101 7.19 8.82 5.95
CA ALA A 101 5.93 8.10 6.16
C ALA A 101 5.22 8.60 7.42
N PRO A 102 3.89 8.38 7.57
CA PRO A 102 3.20 8.67 8.82
C PRO A 102 3.72 7.77 9.97
N PRO A 103 3.66 8.21 11.23
CA PRO A 103 4.10 7.43 12.40
C PRO A 103 3.12 6.30 12.72
N CYS A 104 3.13 5.25 11.90
CA CYS A 104 2.11 4.20 11.96
C CYS A 104 2.31 3.17 13.09
N GLU A 105 3.47 3.15 13.74
CA GLU A 105 3.71 2.26 14.89
C GLU A 105 2.73 2.58 16.03
N GLY A 106 2.03 1.57 16.57
CA GLY A 106 1.01 1.77 17.61
C GLY A 106 -0.25 2.54 17.18
N CYS A 107 -0.44 2.81 15.89
CA CYS A 107 -1.59 3.55 15.37
C CYS A 107 -2.91 2.80 15.61
N ALA A 108 -3.82 3.40 16.40
CA ALA A 108 -5.15 2.83 16.67
C ALA A 108 -6.03 2.65 15.42
N SER A 109 -5.81 3.46 14.37
CA SER A 109 -6.53 3.36 13.11
C SER A 109 -5.87 2.44 12.07
N MET A 110 -4.81 1.70 12.44
CA MET A 110 -4.02 0.88 11.51
C MET A 110 -4.89 -0.09 10.71
N ASP A 111 -5.73 -0.89 11.38
CA ASP A 111 -6.50 -1.94 10.70
C ASP A 111 -7.46 -1.39 9.65
N ARG A 112 -7.97 -0.17 9.84
CA ARG A 112 -8.77 0.54 8.86
C ARG A 112 -7.95 0.90 7.62
N CYS A 113 -6.75 1.47 7.78
CA CYS A 113 -5.82 1.71 6.67
C CYS A 113 -5.50 0.40 5.92
N LEU A 114 -5.22 -0.68 6.65
CA LEU A 114 -4.89 -2.00 6.09
C LEU A 114 -6.07 -2.67 5.36
N SER A 115 -7.31 -2.21 5.49
CA SER A 115 -8.43 -2.69 4.68
C SER A 115 -8.44 -2.13 3.26
N TYR A 116 -7.66 -1.06 3.02
CA TYR A 116 -7.56 -0.38 1.72
C TYR A 116 -6.19 -0.60 1.07
N LEU A 117 -5.35 -1.46 1.63
CA LEU A 117 -3.99 -1.72 1.19
C LEU A 117 -3.77 -3.23 1.03
N ALA A 118 -2.83 -3.59 0.16
CA ALA A 118 -2.37 -4.95 -0.02
C ALA A 118 -0.86 -4.97 -0.31
N LEU A 119 -0.13 -5.96 0.18
CA LEU A 119 1.25 -6.23 -0.22
C LEU A 119 1.23 -7.25 -1.38
N VAL A 120 1.77 -6.87 -2.53
CA VAL A 120 1.72 -7.65 -3.78
C VAL A 120 3.07 -7.67 -4.48
N HIS A 121 3.35 -8.73 -5.24
CA HIS A 121 4.50 -8.74 -6.15
C HIS A 121 4.41 -7.65 -7.19
N GLU A 122 5.54 -7.15 -7.68
CA GLU A 122 5.59 -6.17 -8.76
C GLU A 122 4.84 -6.65 -10.02
N ASP A 123 5.06 -7.89 -10.45
CA ASP A 123 4.33 -8.46 -11.61
C ASP A 123 2.82 -8.53 -11.36
N CYS A 124 2.41 -8.85 -10.13
CA CYS A 124 1.00 -8.87 -9.76
C CYS A 124 0.41 -7.46 -9.70
N HIS A 125 1.19 -6.47 -9.25
CA HIS A 125 0.81 -5.06 -9.25
C HIS A 125 0.57 -4.56 -10.68
N ILE A 126 1.46 -4.92 -11.62
CA ILE A 126 1.29 -4.63 -13.05
C ILE A 126 -0.02 -5.23 -13.57
N LEU A 127 -0.32 -6.50 -13.23
CA LEU A 127 -1.58 -7.16 -13.63
C LEU A 127 -2.84 -6.45 -13.10
N ILE A 128 -2.79 -5.83 -11.92
CA ILE A 128 -3.92 -5.06 -11.37
C ILE A 128 -4.19 -3.80 -12.21
N HIS A 129 -3.15 -3.22 -12.83
CA HIS A 129 -3.23 -1.93 -13.51
C HIS A 129 -3.31 -1.98 -15.05
N ILE A 130 -2.93 -3.10 -15.69
CA ILE A 130 -2.97 -3.25 -17.17
C ILE A 130 -4.36 -3.62 -17.71
N GLN A 131 -5.23 -4.22 -16.89
CA GLN A 131 -6.64 -4.47 -17.26
C GLN A 131 -7.43 -3.17 -17.38
#